data_AF-A0A955RPY9-F1
#
_entry.id   AF-A0A955RPY9-F1
#
_cell.length_a   1.000
_cell.length_b   1.000
_cell.length_c   1.000
_cell.angle_alpha   90.00
_cell.angle_beta   90.00
_cell.angle_gamma   90.00
#
_symmetry.space_group_name_H-M   'P 1'
#
loop_
_entity.id
_entity.type
_entity.pdbx_description
1 polymer ?
#
loop_
_entity_poly.entity_id
_entity_poly.type
_entity_poly.pdbx_seq_one_letter_code
_entity_poly.pdbx_strand_id
1 'polypeptide(L)'
;MSTQTQKVAVHCHGRHLQAVDWHQHMWLSSDGRLGQIPMALYIAIKEDASMLSFGTGASEINGVKEAIWTRDFALKNLISLMFEKSFKGLSVSTMRPLLEEAFLDTESQNTAQELRCIYAEYKRRSITKVITVTNPSHGARCRRDLDIHVEDVELRRNSYVATSEVPFAGATVADTAILEPPHRGDDKSPPFYRLIPKLFGIASDKKQACHDQLKALLESF
;
A
#
# COMPACT_ATOMS: atom_id res chain seq x y z
N MET A 1 -26.06 -15.74 -18.29
CA MET A 1 -24.87 -15.64 -17.41
C MET A 1 -25.33 -14.99 -16.12
N SER A 2 -25.26 -15.70 -15.00
CA SER A 2 -25.58 -15.12 -13.69
C SER A 2 -24.57 -14.01 -13.41
N THR A 3 -25.03 -12.77 -13.22
CA THR A 3 -24.20 -11.68 -12.71
C THR A 3 -23.85 -12.03 -11.27
N GLN A 4 -22.71 -12.70 -11.07
CA GLN A 4 -22.21 -13.02 -9.75
C GLN A 4 -22.03 -11.68 -9.01
N THR A 5 -22.79 -11.47 -7.94
CA THR A 5 -22.70 -10.25 -7.13
C THR A 5 -21.26 -10.09 -6.67
N GLN A 6 -20.66 -8.95 -7.02
CA GLN A 6 -19.26 -8.67 -6.74
C GLN A 6 -19.03 -8.64 -5.22
N LYS A 7 -18.23 -9.58 -4.72
CA LYS A 7 -17.81 -9.65 -3.32
C LYS A 7 -16.45 -8.98 -3.15
N VAL A 8 -16.42 -7.84 -2.46
CA VAL A 8 -15.24 -6.98 -2.35
C VAL A 8 -14.50 -7.23 -1.02
N ALA A 9 -13.17 -7.23 -1.09
CA ALA A 9 -12.31 -7.08 0.08
C ALA A 9 -11.45 -5.82 -0.04
N VAL A 10 -11.19 -5.16 1.08
CA VAL A 10 -10.22 -4.07 1.18
C VAL A 10 -9.08 -4.51 2.07
N HIS A 11 -7.86 -4.33 1.57
CA HIS A 11 -6.64 -4.70 2.27
C HIS A 11 -5.86 -3.45 2.66
N CYS A 12 -5.70 -3.18 3.96
CA CYS A 12 -4.75 -2.20 4.44
C CYS A 12 -3.35 -2.84 4.50
N HIS A 13 -2.47 -2.45 3.58
CA HIS A 13 -1.11 -2.97 3.52
C HIS A 13 -0.33 -2.62 4.79
N GLY A 14 0.51 -3.55 5.24
CA GLY A 14 1.39 -3.36 6.38
C GLY A 14 2.32 -2.14 6.27
N ARG A 15 2.65 -1.56 7.41
CA ARG A 15 3.71 -0.58 7.59
C ARG A 15 4.45 -0.85 8.90
N HIS A 16 5.77 -0.99 8.78
CA HIS A 16 6.69 -1.22 9.88
C HIS A 16 6.40 -0.27 11.07
N LEU A 17 6.12 -0.82 12.25
CA LEU A 17 5.65 -0.06 13.41
C LEU A 17 6.63 1.03 13.91
N GLN A 18 7.92 0.89 13.61
CA GLN A 18 8.96 1.87 13.92
C GLN A 18 9.23 2.89 12.80
N ALA A 19 8.41 2.91 11.75
CA ALA A 19 8.55 3.92 10.70
C ALA A 19 8.42 5.32 11.29
N VAL A 20 9.27 6.25 10.83
CA VAL A 20 9.19 7.66 11.21
C VAL A 20 7.78 8.18 10.90
N ASP A 21 7.21 8.92 11.85
CA ASP A 21 5.85 9.48 11.75
C ASP A 21 4.75 8.45 11.42
N TRP A 22 4.90 7.19 11.87
CA TRP A 22 3.95 6.12 11.61
C TRP A 22 2.48 6.54 11.81
N HIS A 23 2.18 7.25 12.90
CA HIS A 23 0.83 7.74 13.20
C HIS A 23 0.27 8.67 12.11
N GLN A 24 1.08 9.59 11.58
CA GLN A 24 0.64 10.52 10.54
C GLN A 24 0.34 9.78 9.23
N HIS A 25 1.09 8.73 8.93
CA HIS A 25 0.91 7.95 7.70
C HIS A 25 -0.24 6.95 7.76
N MET A 26 -0.52 6.43 8.96
CA MET A 26 -1.54 5.41 9.15
C MET A 26 -2.90 5.99 9.52
N TRP A 27 -2.97 7.18 10.12
CA TRP A 27 -4.23 7.76 10.59
C TRP A 27 -4.63 9.06 9.88
N LEU A 28 -4.59 10.19 10.57
CA LEU A 28 -4.85 11.52 10.02
C LEU A 28 -3.56 12.32 10.18
N SER A 29 -3.10 12.94 9.11
CA SER A 29 -2.01 13.92 9.22
C SER A 29 -2.51 15.19 9.91
N SER A 30 -1.58 16.03 10.34
CA SER A 30 -1.89 17.31 11.00
C SER A 30 -2.68 18.28 10.12
N ASP A 31 -2.65 18.10 8.80
CA ASP A 31 -3.40 18.89 7.81
C ASP A 31 -4.72 18.23 7.36
N GLY A 32 -5.15 17.14 8.03
CA GLY A 32 -6.44 16.48 7.80
C GLY A 32 -6.48 15.52 6.61
N ARG A 33 -5.33 15.16 6.04
CA ARG A 33 -5.27 14.13 4.98
C ARG A 33 -5.39 12.73 5.57
N LEU A 34 -6.03 11.86 4.81
CA LEU A 34 -6.27 10.48 5.19
C LEU A 34 -5.01 9.62 5.00
N GLY A 35 -4.53 9.05 6.09
CA GLY A 35 -3.57 7.96 6.12
C GLY A 35 -4.18 6.63 5.65
N GLN A 36 -3.38 5.56 5.70
CA GLN A 36 -3.78 4.26 5.16
C GLN A 36 -5.04 3.67 5.82
N ILE A 37 -5.17 3.75 7.15
CA ILE A 37 -6.30 3.11 7.85
C ILE A 37 -7.62 3.81 7.52
N PRO A 38 -7.76 5.16 7.66
CA PRO A 38 -9.02 5.81 7.30
C PRO A 38 -9.32 5.67 5.81
N MET A 39 -8.31 5.68 4.93
CA MET A 39 -8.53 5.44 3.50
C MET A 39 -9.08 4.03 3.24
N ALA A 40 -8.52 2.99 3.88
CA ALA A 40 -9.03 1.62 3.77
C ALA A 40 -10.45 1.49 4.29
N LEU A 41 -10.76 2.10 5.44
CA LEU A 41 -12.10 2.08 6.01
C LEU A 41 -13.11 2.83 5.13
N TYR A 42 -12.73 3.99 4.59
CA TYR A 42 -13.57 4.76 3.68
C TYR A 42 -13.91 3.96 2.43
N ILE A 43 -12.91 3.34 1.79
CA ILE A 43 -13.11 2.50 0.60
C ILE A 43 -13.97 1.28 0.96
N ALA A 44 -13.73 0.63 2.10
CA ALA A 44 -14.52 -0.52 2.53
C ALA A 44 -16.01 -0.19 2.65
N ILE A 45 -16.33 0.98 3.20
CA ILE A 45 -17.73 1.44 3.33
C ILE A 45 -18.32 1.79 1.97
N LYS A 46 -17.56 2.47 1.11
CA LYS A 46 -18.03 2.89 -0.22
C LYS A 46 -18.29 1.71 -1.16
N GLU A 47 -17.53 0.65 -1.01
CA GLU A 47 -17.62 -0.56 -1.83
C GLU A 47 -18.49 -1.65 -1.20
N ASP A 48 -19.14 -1.37 -0.05
CA ASP A 48 -19.88 -2.36 0.74
C ASP A 48 -19.05 -3.65 0.95
N ALA A 49 -17.80 -3.46 1.37
CA ALA A 49 -16.81 -4.52 1.41
C ALA A 49 -17.21 -5.58 2.44
N SER A 50 -17.23 -6.83 1.98
CA SER A 50 -17.51 -7.99 2.81
C SER A 50 -16.37 -8.34 3.78
N MET A 51 -15.22 -7.70 3.62
CA MET A 51 -14.02 -7.97 4.39
C MET A 51 -13.06 -6.78 4.35
N LEU A 52 -12.62 -6.36 5.53
CA LEU A 52 -11.41 -5.56 5.71
C LEU A 52 -10.29 -6.49 6.19
N SER A 53 -9.06 -6.27 5.73
CA SER A 53 -7.89 -6.97 6.27
C SER A 53 -6.74 -6.03 6.57
N PHE A 54 -5.93 -6.39 7.56
CA PHE A 54 -4.69 -5.72 7.90
C PHE A 54 -3.51 -6.65 7.67
N GLY A 55 -2.54 -6.15 6.90
CA GLY A 55 -1.28 -6.82 6.67
C GLY A 55 -0.33 -6.73 7.84
N THR A 56 0.66 -7.62 7.86
CA THR A 56 1.79 -7.57 8.76
C THR A 56 3.09 -7.86 8.00
N GLY A 57 4.20 -7.45 8.59
CA GLY A 57 5.53 -7.92 8.21
C GLY A 57 6.31 -8.38 9.43
N ALA A 58 7.64 -8.27 9.34
CA ALA A 58 8.55 -8.62 10.43
C ALA A 58 8.47 -7.69 11.66
N SER A 59 7.64 -6.65 11.63
CA SER A 59 7.58 -5.66 12.71
C SER A 59 6.58 -6.05 13.81
N GLU A 60 6.97 -5.83 15.06
CA GLU A 60 6.15 -6.05 16.25
C GLU A 60 6.59 -5.12 17.39
N ILE A 61 5.66 -4.82 18.31
CA ILE A 61 5.94 -4.08 19.54
C ILE A 61 5.51 -4.96 20.71
N ASN A 62 6.45 -5.29 21.61
CA ASN A 62 6.19 -6.13 22.79
C ASN A 62 5.47 -7.45 22.44
N GLY A 63 5.87 -8.10 21.33
CA GLY A 63 5.25 -9.34 20.83
C GLY A 63 3.90 -9.17 20.13
N VAL A 64 3.39 -7.93 20.01
CA VAL A 64 2.16 -7.64 19.27
C VAL A 64 2.49 -7.36 17.81
N LYS A 65 1.95 -8.19 16.91
CA LYS A 65 2.11 -8.03 15.46
C LYS A 65 1.48 -6.75 14.94
N GLU A 66 2.06 -6.26 13.85
CA GLU A 66 1.67 -5.04 13.16
C GLU A 66 0.17 -4.96 12.83
N ALA A 67 -0.43 -6.02 12.30
CA ALA A 67 -1.85 -6.03 11.95
C ALA A 67 -2.76 -5.80 13.18
N ILE A 68 -2.45 -6.48 14.30
CA ILE A 68 -3.18 -6.36 15.56
C ILE A 68 -3.03 -4.95 16.11
N TRP A 69 -1.78 -4.46 16.20
CA TRP A 69 -1.49 -3.12 16.68
C TRP A 69 -2.23 -2.04 15.88
N THR A 70 -2.23 -2.18 14.55
CA THR A 70 -2.86 -1.26 13.61
C THR A 70 -4.38 -1.23 13.79
N ARG A 71 -5.03 -2.40 13.89
CA ARG A 71 -6.47 -2.52 14.14
C ARG A 71 -6.85 -1.93 15.50
N ASP A 72 -6.11 -2.26 16.55
CA ASP A 72 -6.38 -1.76 17.90
C ASP A 72 -6.21 -0.24 17.99
N PHE A 73 -5.19 0.29 17.33
CA PHE A 73 -5.01 1.73 17.18
C PHE A 73 -6.22 2.37 16.47
N ALA A 74 -6.70 1.76 15.38
CA ALA A 74 -7.88 2.24 14.66
C ALA A 74 -9.14 2.29 15.53
N LEU A 75 -9.41 1.22 16.28
CA LEU A 75 -10.56 1.13 17.18
C LEU A 75 -10.53 2.20 18.28
N LYS A 76 -9.35 2.46 18.85
CA LYS A 76 -9.17 3.50 19.88
C LYS A 76 -9.42 4.90 19.35
N ASN A 77 -9.06 5.16 18.09
CA ASN A 77 -9.13 6.49 17.49
C ASN A 77 -10.38 6.72 16.65
N LEU A 78 -11.22 5.71 16.46
CA LEU A 78 -12.35 5.72 15.51
C LEU A 78 -13.28 6.93 15.63
N ILE A 79 -13.51 7.42 16.85
CA ILE A 79 -14.36 8.59 17.12
C ILE A 79 -13.83 9.84 16.40
N SER A 80 -12.50 9.98 16.26
CA SER A 80 -11.89 11.13 15.57
C SER A 80 -12.34 11.23 14.11
N LEU A 81 -12.62 10.11 13.44
CA LEU A 81 -13.06 10.11 12.04
C LEU A 81 -14.43 10.75 11.86
N MET A 82 -15.29 10.80 12.89
CA MET A 82 -16.60 11.44 12.75
C MET A 82 -16.51 12.96 12.48
N PHE A 83 -15.37 13.57 12.83
CA PHE A 83 -15.13 14.99 12.58
C PHE A 83 -14.51 15.25 11.21
N GLU A 84 -14.08 14.20 10.50
CA GLU A 84 -13.48 14.30 9.18
C GLU A 84 -14.51 14.44 8.07
N LYS A 85 -14.26 15.35 7.14
CA LYS A 85 -15.18 15.67 6.04
C LYS A 85 -15.52 14.43 5.21
N SER A 86 -14.54 13.55 4.96
CA SER A 86 -14.70 12.32 4.19
C SER A 86 -15.65 11.32 4.84
N PHE A 87 -15.86 11.42 6.15
CA PHE A 87 -16.73 10.55 6.94
C PHE A 87 -18.03 11.23 7.38
N LYS A 88 -18.31 12.43 6.87
CA LYS A 88 -19.55 13.15 7.19
C LYS A 88 -20.78 12.28 6.91
N GLY A 89 -21.59 12.06 7.94
CA GLY A 89 -22.80 11.24 7.86
C GLY A 89 -22.60 9.75 8.12
N LEU A 90 -21.36 9.30 8.34
CA LEU A 90 -21.06 7.95 8.81
C LEU A 90 -21.07 7.91 10.34
N SER A 91 -21.55 6.82 10.91
CA SER A 91 -21.55 6.60 12.35
C SER A 91 -20.45 5.63 12.76
N VAL A 92 -20.06 5.69 14.04
CA VAL A 92 -19.20 4.66 14.65
C VAL A 92 -19.81 3.27 14.53
N SER A 93 -21.15 3.14 14.61
CA SER A 93 -21.82 1.85 14.45
C SER A 93 -21.67 1.23 13.06
N THR A 94 -21.46 2.03 12.02
CA THR A 94 -21.12 1.54 10.68
C THR A 94 -19.65 1.15 10.57
N MET A 95 -18.76 1.95 11.14
CA MET A 95 -17.31 1.78 10.98
C MET A 95 -16.71 0.69 11.87
N ARG A 96 -17.21 0.57 13.11
CA ARG A 96 -16.64 -0.30 14.14
C ARG A 96 -16.67 -1.79 13.76
N PRO A 97 -17.78 -2.35 13.24
CA PRO A 97 -17.83 -3.78 12.87
C PRO A 97 -16.76 -4.16 11.84
N LEU A 98 -16.50 -3.30 10.85
CA LEU A 98 -15.45 -3.54 9.84
C LEU A 98 -14.06 -3.70 10.45
N LEU A 99 -13.77 -2.96 11.52
CA LEU A 99 -12.49 -3.05 12.24
C LEU A 99 -12.45 -4.24 13.21
N GLU A 100 -13.56 -4.51 13.91
CA GLU A 100 -13.65 -5.61 14.88
C GLU A 100 -13.59 -6.98 14.19
N GLU A 101 -14.20 -7.11 13.02
CA GLU A 101 -14.26 -8.34 12.21
C GLU A 101 -13.14 -8.42 11.16
N ALA A 102 -12.24 -7.44 11.12
CA ALA A 102 -11.15 -7.42 10.17
C ALA A 102 -10.29 -8.68 10.29
N PHE A 103 -9.90 -9.24 9.15
CA PHE A 103 -8.90 -10.30 9.14
C PHE A 103 -7.51 -9.73 9.40
N LEU A 104 -6.78 -10.32 10.33
CA LEU A 104 -5.47 -9.87 10.75
C LEU A 104 -4.45 -10.92 10.33
N ASP A 105 -3.53 -10.55 9.44
CA ASP A 105 -2.36 -11.37 9.19
C ASP A 105 -1.40 -11.26 10.38
N THR A 106 -1.05 -12.38 11.00
CA THR A 106 -0.16 -12.43 12.17
C THR A 106 1.11 -13.24 11.93
N GLU A 107 1.28 -13.78 10.72
CA GLU A 107 2.35 -14.76 10.43
C GLU A 107 3.39 -14.21 9.47
N SER A 108 2.97 -13.38 8.51
CA SER A 108 3.84 -12.90 7.45
C SER A 108 5.04 -12.09 7.96
N GLN A 109 6.20 -12.32 7.38
CA GLN A 109 7.45 -11.61 7.68
C GLN A 109 7.85 -10.65 6.55
N ASN A 110 7.18 -10.72 5.41
CA ASN A 110 7.43 -9.87 4.24
C ASN A 110 6.19 -9.77 3.34
N THR A 111 6.21 -8.82 2.41
CA THR A 111 5.11 -8.55 1.47
C THR A 111 4.67 -9.77 0.66
N ALA A 112 5.61 -10.63 0.24
CA ALA A 112 5.25 -11.82 -0.55
C ALA A 112 4.45 -12.84 0.28
N GLN A 113 4.82 -13.02 1.55
CA GLN A 113 4.07 -13.87 2.48
C GLN A 113 2.70 -13.26 2.81
N GLU A 114 2.66 -11.95 3.05
CA GLU A 114 1.43 -11.18 3.33
C GLU A 114 0.40 -11.38 2.22
N LEU A 115 0.82 -11.19 0.97
CA LEU A 115 -0.06 -11.39 -0.18
C LEU A 115 -0.54 -12.83 -0.30
N ARG A 116 0.32 -13.83 -0.11
CA ARG A 116 -0.09 -15.24 -0.18
C ARG A 116 -1.09 -15.60 0.91
N CYS A 117 -0.85 -15.17 2.15
CA CYS A 117 -1.71 -15.44 3.29
C CYS A 117 -3.10 -14.82 3.07
N ILE A 118 -3.12 -13.52 2.74
CA ILE A 118 -4.37 -12.78 2.59
C ILE A 118 -5.17 -13.23 1.36
N TYR A 119 -4.51 -13.54 0.23
CA TYR A 119 -5.22 -14.02 -0.96
C TYR A 119 -5.74 -15.45 -0.81
N ALA A 120 -5.08 -16.31 -0.02
CA ALA A 120 -5.64 -17.60 0.35
C ALA A 120 -6.96 -17.44 1.12
N GLU A 121 -7.00 -16.48 2.05
CA GLU A 121 -8.22 -16.15 2.80
C GLU A 121 -9.32 -15.56 1.89
N TYR A 122 -8.97 -14.69 0.95
CA TYR A 122 -9.90 -14.14 -0.03
C TYR A 122 -10.53 -15.22 -0.90
N LYS A 123 -9.73 -16.18 -1.37
CA LYS A 123 -10.22 -17.33 -2.11
C LYS A 123 -11.19 -18.16 -1.28
N ARG A 124 -10.85 -18.44 -0.01
CA ARG A 124 -11.71 -19.16 0.93
C ARG A 124 -13.06 -18.46 1.14
N ARG A 125 -13.08 -17.13 1.12
CA ARG A 125 -14.29 -16.32 1.27
C ARG A 125 -15.00 -15.99 -0.05
N SER A 126 -14.53 -16.51 -1.18
CA SER A 126 -15.07 -16.22 -2.51
C SER A 126 -15.10 -14.72 -2.83
N ILE A 127 -14.07 -13.99 -2.42
CA ILE A 127 -13.84 -12.61 -2.83
C ILE A 127 -13.57 -12.59 -4.33
N THR A 128 -14.10 -11.58 -5.01
CA THR A 128 -14.02 -11.41 -6.47
C THR A 128 -13.35 -10.10 -6.89
N LYS A 129 -13.21 -9.14 -5.96
CA LYS A 129 -12.50 -7.87 -6.15
C LYS A 129 -11.70 -7.54 -4.89
N VAL A 130 -10.46 -7.10 -5.07
CA VAL A 130 -9.60 -6.67 -3.96
C VAL A 130 -9.14 -5.23 -4.22
N ILE A 131 -9.18 -4.39 -3.18
CA ILE A 131 -8.57 -3.06 -3.21
C ILE A 131 -7.50 -3.01 -2.12
N THR A 132 -6.24 -2.96 -2.52
CA THR A 132 -5.11 -2.80 -1.61
C THR A 132 -4.81 -1.32 -1.39
N VAL A 133 -4.85 -0.87 -0.15
CA VAL A 133 -4.55 0.49 0.27
C VAL A 133 -3.14 0.56 0.84
N THR A 134 -2.31 1.40 0.23
CA THR A 134 -0.91 1.63 0.62
C THR A 134 -0.57 3.11 0.58
N ASN A 135 0.63 3.52 0.97
CA ASN A 135 1.09 4.90 0.75
C ASN A 135 1.44 5.16 -0.72
N PRO A 136 1.37 6.42 -1.19
CA PRO A 136 1.63 6.77 -2.59
C PRO A 136 2.89 6.14 -3.19
N SER A 137 4.03 6.26 -2.49
CA SER A 137 5.32 5.75 -2.96
C SER A 137 5.45 4.22 -2.99
N HIS A 138 4.54 3.47 -2.36
CA HIS A 138 4.53 2.00 -2.39
C HIS A 138 3.52 1.42 -3.39
N GLY A 139 2.67 2.24 -4.02
CA GLY A 139 1.60 1.77 -4.91
C GLY A 139 2.10 0.85 -6.04
N ALA A 140 3.12 1.29 -6.77
CA ALA A 140 3.70 0.52 -7.87
C ALA A 140 4.33 -0.80 -7.41
N ARG A 141 5.02 -0.79 -6.25
CA ARG A 141 5.58 -2.01 -5.66
C ARG A 141 4.48 -3.00 -5.30
N CYS A 142 3.43 -2.56 -4.60
CA CYS A 142 2.31 -3.42 -4.24
C CYS A 142 1.67 -4.03 -5.49
N ARG A 143 1.49 -3.24 -6.58
CA ARG A 143 0.95 -3.77 -7.83
C ARG A 143 1.84 -4.84 -8.45
N ARG A 144 3.15 -4.58 -8.55
CA ARG A 144 4.12 -5.56 -9.04
C ARG A 144 4.09 -6.84 -8.21
N ASP A 145 4.11 -6.72 -6.89
CA ASP A 145 4.16 -7.86 -5.98
C ASP A 145 2.88 -8.70 -6.06
N LEU A 146 1.72 -8.07 -6.28
CA LEU A 146 0.47 -8.75 -6.63
C LEU A 146 0.62 -9.58 -7.90
N ASP A 147 1.21 -8.99 -8.96
CA ASP A 147 1.36 -9.66 -10.24
C ASP A 147 2.32 -10.86 -10.18
N ILE A 148 3.31 -10.83 -9.29
CA ILE A 148 4.30 -11.90 -9.10
C ILE A 148 3.80 -13.00 -8.15
N HIS A 149 3.11 -12.63 -7.07
CA HIS A 149 2.88 -13.55 -5.94
C HIS A 149 1.45 -14.08 -5.84
N VAL A 150 0.48 -13.47 -6.54
CA VAL A 150 -0.91 -13.97 -6.56
C VAL A 150 -1.11 -14.90 -7.75
N GLU A 151 -1.34 -16.18 -7.45
CA GLU A 151 -1.53 -17.22 -8.46
C GLU A 151 -2.92 -17.21 -9.09
N ASP A 152 -3.95 -16.76 -8.36
CA ASP A 152 -5.31 -16.67 -8.86
C ASP A 152 -5.42 -15.55 -9.91
N VAL A 153 -5.44 -15.95 -11.19
CA VAL A 153 -5.41 -15.03 -12.33
C VAL A 153 -6.64 -14.12 -12.35
N GLU A 154 -7.82 -14.63 -12.04
CA GLU A 154 -9.07 -13.88 -12.10
C GLU A 154 -9.15 -12.88 -10.93
N LEU A 155 -8.83 -13.32 -9.72
CA LEU A 155 -8.79 -12.42 -8.57
C LEU A 155 -7.73 -11.34 -8.76
N ARG A 156 -6.53 -11.70 -9.23
CA ARG A 156 -5.45 -10.75 -9.56
C ARG A 156 -5.87 -9.72 -10.60
N ARG A 157 -6.59 -10.11 -11.65
CA ARG A 157 -7.13 -9.16 -12.66
C ARG A 157 -8.11 -8.17 -12.04
N ASN A 158 -8.84 -8.60 -11.02
CA ASN A 158 -9.77 -7.78 -10.26
C ASN A 158 -9.16 -7.19 -8.96
N SER A 159 -7.83 -7.14 -8.88
CA SER A 159 -7.10 -6.50 -7.80
C SER A 159 -6.57 -5.13 -8.20
N TYR A 160 -6.87 -4.15 -7.37
CA TYR A 160 -6.52 -2.75 -7.58
C TYR A 160 -5.69 -2.23 -6.41
N VAL A 161 -4.88 -1.20 -6.68
CA VAL A 161 -4.12 -0.49 -5.65
C VAL A 161 -4.67 0.92 -5.54
N ALA A 162 -5.08 1.29 -4.34
CA ALA A 162 -5.42 2.65 -3.95
C ALA A 162 -4.34 3.20 -3.01
N THR A 163 -4.19 4.51 -2.97
CA THR A 163 -3.17 5.17 -2.16
C THR A 163 -3.81 6.06 -1.10
N SER A 164 -3.20 6.11 0.08
CA SER A 164 -3.49 7.15 1.07
C SER A 164 -3.05 8.53 0.56
N GLU A 165 -3.45 9.59 1.26
CA GLU A 165 -3.15 10.99 0.89
C GLU A 165 -1.85 11.50 1.53
N VAL A 166 -1.27 10.71 2.45
CA VAL A 166 -0.07 11.10 3.21
C VAL A 166 1.18 10.44 2.61
N PRO A 167 2.04 11.18 1.89
CA PRO A 167 3.30 10.69 1.36
C PRO A 167 4.32 10.44 2.47
N PHE A 168 5.26 9.51 2.26
CA PHE A 168 6.39 9.33 3.16
C PHE A 168 7.42 10.46 2.97
N ALA A 169 7.83 11.11 4.06
CA ALA A 169 8.83 12.19 4.03
C ALA A 169 8.54 13.32 3.03
N GLY A 170 7.26 13.63 2.79
CA GLY A 170 6.85 14.64 1.80
C GLY A 170 7.03 14.22 0.34
N ALA A 171 7.56 13.02 0.06
CA ALA A 171 7.81 12.53 -1.28
C ALA A 171 6.50 12.27 -2.03
N THR A 172 6.25 13.07 -3.05
CA THR A 172 5.10 12.93 -3.94
C THR A 172 5.38 11.87 -5.01
N VAL A 173 4.35 11.54 -5.79
CA VAL A 173 4.53 10.68 -6.98
C VAL A 173 5.56 11.29 -7.96
N ALA A 174 5.68 12.61 -8.02
CA ALA A 174 6.66 13.29 -8.87
C ALA A 174 8.13 13.02 -8.46
N ASP A 175 8.35 12.67 -7.20
CA ASP A 175 9.68 12.37 -6.64
C ASP A 175 10.09 10.91 -6.89
N THR A 176 9.20 10.08 -7.45
CA THR A 176 9.46 8.67 -7.75
C THR A 176 10.17 8.52 -9.10
N ALA A 177 11.30 7.82 -9.11
CA ALA A 177 11.95 7.39 -10.35
C ALA A 177 11.22 6.16 -10.92
N ILE A 178 10.62 6.31 -12.10
CA ILE A 178 10.00 5.20 -12.84
C ILE A 178 10.95 4.78 -13.96
N LEU A 179 11.29 3.49 -14.00
CA LEU A 179 12.07 2.87 -15.07
C LEU A 179 11.17 1.87 -15.79
N GLU A 180 10.73 2.24 -16.99
CA GLU A 180 9.87 1.39 -17.83
C GLU A 180 10.70 0.77 -18.97
N PRO A 181 10.34 -0.44 -19.43
CA PRO A 181 10.94 -1.01 -20.63
C PRO A 181 10.60 -0.13 -21.85
N PRO A 182 11.44 -0.17 -22.91
CA PRO A 182 11.11 0.50 -24.16
C PRO A 182 9.77 -0.02 -24.71
N HIS A 183 8.82 0.88 -24.91
CA HIS A 183 7.51 0.55 -25.47
C HIS A 183 7.46 0.74 -27.00
N ARG A 184 8.47 1.39 -27.58
CA ARG A 184 8.66 1.53 -29.03
C ARG A 184 9.90 0.79 -29.51
N GLY A 185 9.84 0.25 -30.73
CA GLY A 185 10.96 -0.48 -31.33
C GLY A 185 12.21 0.37 -31.62
N ASP A 186 12.09 1.70 -31.60
CA ASP A 186 13.18 2.67 -31.75
C ASP A 186 13.73 3.19 -30.40
N ASP A 187 13.08 2.84 -29.28
CA ASP A 187 13.59 3.18 -27.96
C ASP A 187 14.78 2.27 -27.64
N LYS A 188 15.99 2.82 -27.65
CA LYS A 188 17.16 2.17 -27.06
C LYS A 188 16.93 2.00 -25.55
N SER A 189 17.57 0.99 -24.95
CA SER A 189 17.53 0.68 -23.50
C SER A 189 17.42 1.94 -22.65
N PRO A 190 16.62 1.91 -21.57
CA PRO A 190 16.22 3.11 -20.87
C PRO A 190 17.45 3.92 -20.42
N PRO A 191 17.43 5.24 -20.57
CA PRO A 191 18.62 6.07 -20.38
C PRO A 191 18.97 6.16 -18.89
N PHE A 192 19.71 5.17 -18.39
CA PHE A 192 20.13 5.05 -16.99
C PHE A 192 20.75 6.34 -16.43
N TYR A 193 21.49 7.09 -17.24
CA TYR A 193 22.06 8.39 -16.86
C TYR A 193 21.01 9.45 -16.45
N ARG A 194 19.76 9.34 -16.92
CA ARG A 194 18.65 10.23 -16.53
C ARG A 194 18.01 9.83 -15.20
N LEU A 195 18.25 8.61 -14.74
CA LEU A 195 17.72 8.09 -13.48
C LEU A 195 18.60 8.47 -12.29
N ILE A 196 19.90 8.68 -12.53
CA ILE A 196 20.89 9.00 -11.49
C ILE A 196 20.50 10.23 -10.63
N PRO A 197 20.08 11.37 -11.21
CA PRO A 197 19.60 12.51 -10.42
C PRO A 197 18.44 12.14 -9.49
N LYS A 198 17.51 11.30 -9.98
CA LYS A 198 16.31 10.90 -9.23
C LYS A 198 16.63 9.85 -8.16
N LEU A 199 17.56 8.93 -8.42
CA LEU A 199 17.94 7.86 -7.52
C LEU A 199 18.84 8.35 -6.38
N PHE A 200 19.71 9.33 -6.65
CA PHE A 200 20.76 9.77 -5.73
C PHE A 200 20.59 11.22 -5.24
N GLY A 201 19.51 11.91 -5.62
CA GLY A 201 19.29 13.32 -5.25
C GLY A 201 20.35 14.27 -5.82
N ILE A 202 20.94 13.92 -6.97
CA ILE A 202 22.07 14.65 -7.54
C ILE A 202 21.56 15.75 -8.47
N ALA A 203 22.11 16.95 -8.33
CA ALA A 203 21.79 18.07 -9.21
C ALA A 203 22.03 17.69 -10.69
N SER A 204 21.17 18.17 -11.59
CA SER A 204 21.16 17.72 -13.00
C SER A 204 22.46 18.01 -13.75
N ASP A 205 23.23 19.00 -13.33
CA ASP A 205 24.56 19.35 -13.82
C ASP A 205 25.65 18.33 -13.41
N LYS A 206 25.43 17.59 -12.32
CA LYS A 206 26.36 16.57 -11.81
C LYS A 206 26.04 15.14 -12.26
N LYS A 207 25.02 14.95 -13.11
CA LYS A 207 24.54 13.62 -13.53
C LYS A 207 25.59 12.77 -14.25
N GLN A 208 26.41 13.39 -15.12
CA GLN A 208 27.40 12.67 -15.92
C GLN A 208 28.57 12.17 -15.05
N ALA A 209 29.05 13.02 -14.14
CA ALA A 209 30.11 12.64 -13.21
C ALA A 209 29.70 11.47 -12.32
N CYS A 210 28.46 11.47 -11.81
CA CYS A 210 27.97 10.33 -11.02
C CYS A 210 27.76 9.07 -11.87
N HIS A 211 27.28 9.19 -13.12
CA HIS A 211 27.19 8.07 -14.05
C HIS A 211 28.56 7.41 -14.27
N ASP A 212 29.59 8.21 -14.51
CA ASP A 212 30.93 7.70 -14.79
C ASP A 212 31.56 7.06 -13.55
N GLN A 213 31.31 7.61 -12.36
CA GLN A 213 31.73 7.00 -11.09
C GLN A 213 31.01 5.68 -10.81
N LEU A 214 29.69 5.62 -11.01
CA LEU A 214 28.91 4.38 -10.85
C LEU A 214 29.35 3.31 -11.85
N LYS A 215 29.60 3.70 -13.10
CA LYS A 215 30.11 2.79 -14.13
C LYS A 215 31.47 2.23 -13.75
N ALA A 216 32.42 3.08 -13.35
CA ALA A 216 33.75 2.65 -12.92
C ALA A 216 33.69 1.73 -11.68
N LEU A 217 32.78 2.00 -10.74
CA LEU A 217 32.57 1.15 -9.57
C LEU A 217 32.03 -0.23 -9.97
N LEU A 218 31.02 -0.28 -10.84
CA LEU A 218 30.41 -1.55 -11.28
C LEU A 218 31.37 -2.38 -12.15
N GLU A 219 32.24 -1.73 -12.93
CA GLU A 219 33.29 -2.39 -13.72
C GLU A 219 34.48 -2.88 -12.88
N SER A 220 34.53 -2.52 -11.59
CA SER A 220 35.57 -2.97 -10.64
C SER A 220 35.22 -4.25 -9.86
N PHE A 221 34.01 -4.78 -10.07
CA PHE A 221 33.53 -6.07 -9.54
C PHE A 221 33.52 -7.14 -10.64
#